data_AF-A0A537PJ42-F1
#
_entry.id   AF-A0A537PJ42-F1
#
_cell.length_a   1.000
_cell.length_b   1.000
_cell.length_c   1.000
_cell.angle_alpha   90.00
_cell.angle_beta   90.00
_cell.angle_gamma   90.00
#
_symmetry.space_group_name_H-M   'P 1'
#
loop_
_entity.id
_entity.type
_entity.pdbx_description
1 polymer ?
#
loop_
_entity_poly.entity_id
_entity_poly.type
_entity_poly.pdbx_seq_one_letter_code
_entity_poly.pdbx_strand_id
1 'polypeptide(L)'
;THVVWGPKVYMTPRLDGRLILGATVEEKGFDATITAGAVLALLEAAWRVFPAIEELPVAEMWAGHRPGSRDDAPILGYGPAGGLVYATGHHRNGILLAPITADAIARLVLDGTMDPVIAPFGLDRFAPAPARAAE
;
A
#
# COMPACT_ATOMS: atom_id res chain seq x y z
N THR A 1 -21.51 5.30 -3.85
CA THR A 1 -21.16 5.46 -2.42
C THR A 1 -19.78 6.11 -2.34
N HIS A 2 -19.54 7.01 -1.38
CA HIS A 2 -18.28 7.76 -1.30
C HIS A 2 -17.49 7.36 -0.05
N VAL A 3 -16.16 7.33 -0.16
CA VAL A 3 -15.27 7.14 0.99
C VAL A 3 -15.23 8.44 1.80
N VAL A 4 -15.39 8.32 3.12
CA VAL A 4 -15.24 9.45 4.05
C VAL A 4 -13.86 9.38 4.68
N TRP A 5 -13.12 10.49 4.65
CA TRP A 5 -11.79 10.61 5.24
C TRP A 5 -11.86 11.48 6.49
N GLY A 6 -11.54 10.89 7.64
CA GLY A 6 -11.27 11.58 8.89
C GLY A 6 -9.76 11.67 9.19
N PRO A 7 -9.35 12.42 10.23
CA PRO A 7 -7.95 12.64 10.53
C PRO A 7 -7.12 11.37 10.80
N LYS A 8 -7.77 10.31 11.33
CA LYS A 8 -7.11 9.05 11.70
C LYS A 8 -7.83 7.80 11.20
N VAL A 9 -8.82 7.98 10.33
CA VAL A 9 -9.66 6.88 9.82
C VAL A 9 -10.22 7.23 8.45
N TYR A 10 -10.29 6.25 7.56
CA TYR A 10 -11.14 6.26 6.39
C TYR A 10 -12.31 5.29 6.63
N MET A 11 -13.46 5.68 6.12
CA MET A 11 -14.70 4.91 6.25
C MET A 11 -15.21 4.60 4.84
N THR A 12 -15.18 3.33 4.47
CA THR A 12 -15.50 2.87 3.12
C THR A 12 -16.79 2.05 3.12
N PRO A 13 -17.92 2.62 2.70
CA PRO A 13 -19.17 1.88 2.55
C PRO A 13 -19.08 0.86 1.40
N ARG A 14 -19.55 -0.36 1.66
CA ARG A 14 -19.64 -1.46 0.70
C ARG A 14 -21.07 -1.58 0.17
N LEU A 15 -21.24 -2.20 -0.99
CA LEU A 15 -22.54 -2.35 -1.64
C LEU A 15 -23.50 -3.27 -0.86
N ASP A 16 -22.97 -4.13 0.00
CA ASP A 16 -23.72 -5.06 0.84
C ASP A 16 -24.10 -4.47 2.23
N GLY A 17 -23.94 -3.16 2.40
CA GLY A 17 -24.26 -2.47 3.65
C GLY A 17 -23.16 -2.49 4.71
N ARG A 18 -22.04 -3.21 4.48
CA ARG A 18 -20.89 -3.16 5.40
C ARG A 18 -20.17 -1.82 5.31
N LEU A 19 -19.55 -1.44 6.43
CA LEU A 19 -18.71 -0.26 6.54
C LEU A 19 -17.32 -0.68 7.00
N ILE A 20 -16.29 -0.43 6.17
CA ILE A 20 -14.91 -0.70 6.55
C ILE A 20 -14.34 0.53 7.24
N LEU A 21 -13.76 0.33 8.44
CA LEU A 21 -12.94 1.31 9.13
C LEU A 21 -11.49 0.94 8.96
N GLY A 22 -10.66 1.92 8.60
CA GLY A 22 -9.23 1.67 8.54
C GLY A 22 -8.43 2.96 8.50
N ALA A 23 -7.12 2.92 8.60
CA ALA A 23 -6.37 1.79 9.10
C ALA A 23 -5.20 2.32 9.91
N THR A 24 -4.73 1.55 10.89
CA THR A 24 -3.48 1.84 11.56
C THR A 24 -2.29 1.68 10.60
N VAL A 25 -1.17 2.31 10.94
CA VAL A 25 0.14 2.11 10.31
C VAL A 25 1.11 1.87 11.45
N GLU A 26 1.74 0.70 11.48
CA GLU A 26 2.52 0.23 12.63
C GLU A 26 3.78 -0.50 12.13
N GLU A 27 4.92 -0.22 12.77
CA GLU A 27 6.19 -0.89 12.51
C GLU A 27 6.34 -2.08 13.47
N LYS A 28 5.79 -3.23 13.07
CA LYS A 28 5.77 -4.47 13.87
C LYS A 28 6.27 -5.72 13.13
N GLY A 29 6.99 -5.53 12.03
CA GLY A 29 7.40 -6.63 11.16
C GLY A 29 6.21 -7.43 10.64
N PHE A 30 6.24 -8.75 10.82
CA PHE A 30 5.17 -9.67 10.41
C PHE A 30 4.19 -10.02 11.52
N ASP A 31 4.19 -9.29 12.63
CA ASP A 31 3.18 -9.46 13.68
C ASP A 31 1.82 -8.89 13.19
N ALA A 32 0.84 -9.79 13.03
CA ALA A 32 -0.53 -9.46 12.64
C ALA A 32 -1.49 -9.43 13.85
N THR A 33 -0.98 -9.37 15.07
CA THR A 33 -1.79 -9.33 16.28
C THR A 33 -2.61 -8.05 16.35
N ILE A 34 -3.93 -8.21 16.42
CA ILE A 34 -4.87 -7.11 16.63
C ILE A 34 -4.80 -6.70 18.11
N THR A 35 -4.56 -5.41 18.36
CA THR A 35 -4.44 -4.88 19.72
C THR A 35 -5.68 -4.09 20.11
N ALA A 36 -6.06 -4.15 21.39
CA ALA A 36 -7.16 -3.36 21.93
C ALA A 36 -6.97 -1.84 21.68
N GLY A 37 -5.72 -1.36 21.76
CA GLY A 37 -5.40 0.05 21.48
C GLY A 37 -5.64 0.45 20.03
N ALA A 38 -5.28 -0.39 19.06
CA ALA A 38 -5.56 -0.14 17.64
C ALA A 38 -7.06 -0.09 17.36
N VAL A 39 -7.83 -1.04 17.93
CA VAL A 39 -9.29 -1.08 17.80
C VAL A 39 -9.93 0.17 18.42
N LEU A 40 -9.56 0.51 19.65
CA LEU A 40 -10.08 1.69 20.34
C LEU A 40 -9.78 2.97 19.55
N ALA A 41 -8.55 3.14 19.05
CA ALA A 41 -8.17 4.32 18.28
C ALA A 41 -8.97 4.49 16.98
N LEU A 42 -9.26 3.40 16.27
CA LEU A 42 -10.08 3.43 15.05
C LEU A 42 -11.55 3.73 15.36
N LEU A 43 -12.12 3.11 16.40
CA LEU A 43 -13.50 3.35 16.82
C LEU A 43 -13.70 4.78 17.32
N GLU A 44 -12.80 5.30 18.16
CA GLU A 44 -12.84 6.69 18.62
C GLU A 44 -12.73 7.68 17.46
N ALA A 45 -11.82 7.43 16.50
CA ALA A 45 -11.66 8.28 15.34
C ALA A 45 -12.92 8.26 14.45
N ALA A 46 -13.53 7.09 14.27
CA ALA A 46 -14.74 6.94 13.47
C ALA A 46 -15.95 7.59 14.15
N TRP A 47 -16.11 7.41 15.47
CA TRP A 47 -17.20 8.02 16.25
C TRP A 47 -17.15 9.55 16.19
N ARG A 48 -15.96 10.16 16.21
CA ARG A 48 -15.80 11.61 16.04
C ARG A 48 -16.27 12.13 14.67
N VAL A 49 -16.25 11.29 13.64
CA VAL A 49 -16.71 11.63 12.27
C VAL A 49 -18.18 11.28 12.09
N PHE A 50 -18.61 10.15 12.64
CA PHE A 50 -19.94 9.58 12.48
C PHE A 50 -20.36 8.88 13.78
N PRO A 51 -21.03 9.60 14.70
CA PRO A 51 -21.35 9.08 16.04
C PRO A 51 -22.23 7.82 16.02
N ALA A 52 -23.12 7.70 15.03
CA ALA A 52 -24.01 6.54 14.88
C ALA A 52 -23.29 5.21 14.62
N ILE A 53 -21.95 5.20 14.52
CA ILE A 53 -21.17 3.97 14.45
C ILE A 53 -21.27 3.11 15.71
N GLU A 54 -21.58 3.70 16.87
CA GLU A 54 -21.72 2.97 18.13
C GLU A 54 -22.86 1.94 18.13
N GLU A 55 -23.85 2.14 17.26
CA GLU A 55 -24.99 1.24 17.08
C GLU A 55 -24.73 0.13 16.04
N LEU A 56 -23.60 0.17 15.33
CA LEU A 56 -23.29 -0.81 14.29
C LEU A 56 -22.63 -2.08 14.89
N PRO A 57 -23.02 -3.28 14.42
CA PRO A 57 -22.36 -4.50 14.85
C PRO A 57 -20.94 -4.60 14.25
N VAL A 58 -20.00 -5.08 15.06
CA VAL A 58 -18.67 -5.48 14.54
C VAL A 58 -18.81 -6.81 13.81
N ALA A 59 -18.70 -6.78 12.48
CA ALA A 59 -18.77 -7.98 11.66
C ALA A 59 -17.43 -8.76 11.61
N GLU A 60 -16.30 -8.05 11.56
CA GLU A 60 -14.98 -8.62 11.32
C GLU A 60 -13.89 -7.65 11.80
N MET A 61 -12.74 -8.19 12.21
CA MET A 61 -11.49 -7.44 12.37
C MET A 61 -10.34 -8.24 11.77
N TRP A 62 -9.43 -7.56 11.07
CA TRP A 62 -8.23 -8.18 10.51
C TRP A 62 -7.05 -7.20 10.52
N ALA A 63 -5.84 -7.74 10.42
CA ALA A 63 -4.62 -7.00 10.17
C ALA A 63 -3.95 -7.54 8.89
N GLY A 64 -3.22 -6.68 8.19
CA GLY A 64 -2.55 -7.06 6.94
C GLY A 64 -1.25 -6.28 6.72
N HIS A 65 -0.30 -6.93 6.05
CA HIS A 65 1.00 -6.34 5.76
C HIS A 65 0.97 -5.56 4.46
N ARG A 66 1.51 -4.35 4.49
CA ARG A 66 1.69 -3.53 3.28
C ARG A 66 3.10 -3.77 2.74
N PRO A 67 3.28 -4.23 1.50
CA PRO A 67 4.60 -4.37 0.92
C PRO A 67 5.19 -2.97 0.72
N GLY A 68 6.17 -2.61 1.54
CA GLY A 68 6.90 -1.34 1.46
C GLY A 68 8.24 -1.46 0.74
N SER A 69 8.89 -0.32 0.55
CA SER A 69 10.24 -0.16 0.03
C SER A 69 10.96 0.93 0.84
N ARG A 70 12.24 1.17 0.58
CA ARG A 70 13.04 2.15 1.35
C ARG A 70 12.56 3.60 1.19
N ASP A 71 11.80 3.89 0.14
CA ASP A 71 11.30 5.22 -0.22
C ASP A 71 9.77 5.27 -0.37
N ASP A 72 9.06 4.23 0.12
CA ASP A 72 7.61 4.03 -0.01
C ASP A 72 7.08 3.98 -1.45
N ALA A 73 7.96 3.98 -2.45
CA ALA A 73 7.59 3.88 -3.86
C ALA A 73 7.66 2.43 -4.36
N PRO A 74 6.83 2.02 -5.34
CA PRO A 74 6.90 0.69 -5.93
C PRO A 74 8.30 0.31 -6.43
N ILE A 75 8.57 -0.99 -6.52
CA ILE A 75 9.74 -1.56 -7.18
C ILE A 75 9.24 -2.30 -8.42
N LEU A 76 9.49 -1.71 -9.59
CA LEU A 76 8.97 -2.12 -10.88
C LEU A 76 10.12 -2.31 -11.88
N GLY A 77 10.10 -3.40 -12.64
CA GLY A 77 11.04 -3.63 -13.74
C GLY A 77 12.06 -4.73 -13.47
N TYR A 78 13.13 -4.77 -14.25
CA TYR A 78 14.11 -5.85 -14.19
C TYR A 78 14.90 -5.88 -12.87
N GLY A 79 15.17 -7.10 -12.43
CA GLY A 79 16.05 -7.43 -11.33
C GLY A 79 17.52 -7.57 -11.73
N PRO A 80 18.43 -7.69 -10.75
CA PRO A 80 19.84 -7.99 -11.00
C PRO A 80 20.05 -9.40 -11.58
N ALA A 81 19.10 -10.32 -11.37
CA ALA A 81 19.11 -11.63 -12.00
C ALA A 81 18.48 -11.56 -13.39
N GLY A 82 19.15 -12.11 -14.39
CA GLY A 82 18.69 -12.11 -15.78
C GLY A 82 17.29 -12.72 -15.93
N GLY A 83 16.37 -11.96 -16.53
CA GLY A 83 14.98 -12.38 -16.76
C GLY A 83 14.05 -12.25 -15.54
N LEU A 84 14.53 -11.87 -14.36
CA LEU A 84 13.68 -11.62 -13.19
C LEU A 84 13.04 -10.23 -13.29
N VAL A 85 11.73 -10.14 -13.06
CA VAL A 85 10.97 -8.88 -13.05
C VAL A 85 10.28 -8.70 -11.69
N TYR A 86 10.39 -7.50 -11.14
CA TYR A 86 9.72 -7.10 -9.90
C TYR A 86 8.47 -6.25 -10.19
N ALA A 87 7.43 -6.48 -9.41
CA ALA A 87 6.20 -5.68 -9.38
C ALA A 87 5.64 -5.68 -7.95
N THR A 88 6.29 -4.95 -7.04
CA THR A 88 5.97 -4.96 -5.60
C THR A 88 6.16 -3.58 -4.97
N GLY A 89 6.00 -3.46 -3.65
CA GLY A 89 6.34 -2.25 -2.91
C GLY A 89 5.30 -1.12 -2.99
N HIS A 90 4.07 -1.39 -3.45
CA HIS A 90 3.04 -0.36 -3.62
C HIS A 90 2.44 0.19 -2.33
N HIS A 91 2.86 -0.32 -1.17
CA HIS A 91 2.44 0.13 0.15
C HIS A 91 0.91 0.31 0.28
N ARG A 92 0.43 1.56 0.42
CA ARG A 92 -1.00 1.90 0.61
C ARG A 92 -1.79 1.99 -0.69
N ASN A 93 -1.12 1.96 -1.84
CA ASN A 93 -1.70 2.26 -3.14
C ASN A 93 -1.74 1.06 -4.09
N GLY A 94 -1.51 -0.16 -3.59
CA GLY A 94 -1.45 -1.37 -4.43
C GLY A 94 -2.70 -1.61 -5.28
N ILE A 95 -3.90 -1.47 -4.70
CA ILE A 95 -5.15 -1.64 -5.45
C ILE A 95 -5.34 -0.54 -6.49
N LEU A 96 -5.03 0.71 -6.13
CA LEU A 96 -5.14 1.86 -7.04
C LEU A 96 -4.18 1.74 -8.24
N LEU A 97 -2.95 1.29 -7.98
CA LEU A 97 -1.88 1.23 -8.97
C LEU A 97 -1.79 -0.12 -9.70
N ALA A 98 -2.62 -1.10 -9.34
CA ALA A 98 -2.60 -2.42 -9.96
C ALA A 98 -2.79 -2.36 -11.50
N PRO A 99 -3.75 -1.59 -12.07
CA PRO A 99 -3.96 -1.57 -13.52
C PRO A 99 -2.74 -1.04 -14.29
N ILE A 100 -2.21 0.13 -13.91
CA ILE A 100 -1.06 0.72 -14.58
C ILE A 100 0.21 -0.12 -14.40
N THR A 101 0.36 -0.77 -13.24
CA THR A 101 1.48 -1.68 -13.00
C THR A 101 1.37 -2.91 -13.92
N ALA A 102 0.18 -3.50 -14.03
CA ALA A 102 -0.03 -4.69 -14.85
C ALA A 102 0.26 -4.40 -16.33
N ASP A 103 -0.27 -3.30 -16.86
CA ASP A 103 -0.05 -2.92 -18.27
C ASP A 103 1.43 -2.68 -18.58
N ALA A 104 2.12 -1.92 -17.73
CA ALA A 104 3.53 -1.58 -17.95
C ALA A 104 4.44 -2.81 -17.79
N ILE A 105 4.18 -3.67 -16.80
CA ILE A 105 4.95 -4.91 -16.60
C ILE A 105 4.69 -5.91 -17.73
N ALA A 106 3.45 -6.02 -18.22
CA ALA A 106 3.14 -6.89 -19.36
C ALA A 106 3.92 -6.48 -20.62
N ARG A 107 3.97 -5.18 -20.94
CA ARG A 107 4.77 -4.64 -22.05
C ARG A 107 6.27 -4.90 -21.88
N LEU A 108 6.77 -4.76 -20.65
CA LEU A 108 8.17 -5.07 -20.35
C LEU A 108 8.48 -6.55 -20.57
N VAL A 109 7.61 -7.45 -20.11
CA VAL A 109 7.83 -8.90 -20.20
C VAL A 109 7.67 -9.43 -21.62
N LEU A 110 6.63 -8.98 -22.35
CA LEU A 110 6.30 -9.48 -23.68
C LEU A 110 7.17 -8.85 -24.77
N ASP A 111 7.41 -7.54 -24.68
CA ASP A 111 8.02 -6.75 -25.77
C ASP A 111 9.41 -6.22 -25.40
N GLY A 112 9.89 -6.44 -24.17
CA GLY A 112 11.14 -5.85 -23.67
C GLY A 112 11.09 -4.32 -23.52
N THR A 113 9.89 -3.73 -23.58
CA THR A 113 9.72 -2.27 -23.64
C THR A 113 9.47 -1.69 -22.25
N MET A 114 10.39 -0.85 -21.77
CA MET A 114 10.22 -0.10 -20.53
C MET A 114 9.26 1.09 -20.73
N ASP A 115 8.15 1.11 -19.99
CA ASP A 115 7.25 2.26 -19.98
C ASP A 115 7.88 3.43 -19.19
N PRO A 116 7.96 4.66 -19.75
CA PRO A 116 8.47 5.83 -19.05
C PRO A 116 7.78 6.13 -17.73
N VAL A 117 6.51 5.75 -17.56
CA VAL A 117 5.76 5.91 -16.31
C VAL A 117 6.37 5.07 -15.19
N ILE A 118 6.85 3.86 -15.47
CA ILE A 118 7.40 2.97 -14.45
C ILE A 118 8.93 3.04 -14.32
N ALA A 119 9.62 3.63 -15.31
CA ALA A 119 11.08 3.71 -15.34
C ALA A 119 11.73 4.31 -14.06
N PRO A 120 11.16 5.34 -13.40
CA PRO A 120 11.70 5.87 -12.15
C PRO A 120 11.66 4.90 -10.97
N PHE A 121 10.87 3.82 -11.08
CA PHE A 121 10.61 2.85 -10.02
C PHE A 121 11.46 1.57 -10.14
N GLY A 122 12.51 1.59 -10.97
CA GLY A 122 13.51 0.53 -11.06
C GLY A 122 14.36 0.37 -9.80
N LEU A 123 15.01 -0.79 -9.63
CA LEU A 123 15.90 -1.08 -8.50
C LEU A 123 17.16 -0.22 -8.47
N ASP A 124 17.62 0.25 -9.63
CA ASP A 124 18.85 1.05 -9.78
C ASP A 124 18.83 2.33 -8.95
N ARG A 125 17.65 2.85 -8.61
CA ARG A 125 17.51 4.03 -7.74
C ARG A 125 18.05 3.80 -6.32
N PHE A 126 18.22 2.55 -5.90
CA PHE A 126 18.81 2.20 -4.61
C PHE A 126 20.28 1.80 -4.72
N ALA A 127 20.87 1.83 -5.91
CA ALA A 127 22.29 1.57 -6.09
C ALA A 127 23.12 2.63 -5.35
N PRO A 128 24.24 2.25 -4.73
CA PRO A 128 25.15 3.21 -4.13
C PRO A 128 25.65 4.20 -5.19
N ALA A 129 25.72 5.49 -4.84
CA ALA A 129 26.31 6.50 -5.70
C ALA A 129 27.75 6.10 -6.06
N PRO A 130 28.22 6.36 -7.30
CA PRO A 130 29.59 6.06 -7.67
C PRO A 130 30.54 6.78 -6.70
N ALA A 131 31.53 6.05 -6.18
CA ALA A 131 32.56 6.62 -5.34
C ALA A 131 33.18 7.81 -6.08
N ARG A 132 33.20 9.00 -5.46
CA ARG A 132 33.92 10.14 -6.01
C ARG A 132 35.38 9.69 -6.21
N ALA A 133 35.89 9.83 -7.43
CA ALA A 133 37.30 9.59 -7.70
C ALA A 133 38.10 10.43 -6.70
N ALA A 134 39.03 9.78 -5.99
CA ALA A 134 39.96 10.49 -5.14
C ALA A 134 40.78 11.43 -6.04
N GLU A 135 40.70 12.73 -5.74
CA GLU A 135 41.50 13.78 -6.36
C GLU A 135 42.93 13.76 -5.79
#